data_AF-A0A6I5RRC3-F1
#
_entry.id   AF-A0A6I5RRC3-F1
#
_cell.length_a   1.000
_cell.length_b   1.000
_cell.length_c   1.000
_cell.angle_alpha   90.00
_cell.angle_beta   90.00
_cell.angle_gamma   90.00
#
_symmetry.space_group_name_H-M   'P 1'
#
loop_
_entity.id
_entity.type
_entity.pdbx_description
1 polymer ?
#
loop_
_entity_poly.entity_id
_entity_poly.type
_entity_poly.pdbx_seq_one_letter_code
_entity_poly.pdbx_strand_id
1 'polypeptide(L)' 'MKFTSLILAAVLAATSLSAVAHGGRTDKQGCHNDRKAGTRHCH' A
#
# COMPACT_ATOMS: atom_id res chain seq x y z
N MET A 1 12.23 -29.61 12.39
CA MET A 1 10.82 -29.56 11.90
C MET A 1 9.96 -28.64 12.76
N LYS A 2 9.78 -28.90 14.06
CA LYS A 2 8.90 -28.11 14.95
C LYS A 2 9.32 -26.63 15.08
N PHE A 3 10.60 -26.37 15.32
CA PHE A 3 11.13 -25.00 15.43
C PHE A 3 11.32 -24.32 14.08
N THR A 4 11.49 -25.10 13.02
CA THR A 4 11.70 -24.58 11.67
C THR A 4 10.48 -23.81 11.17
N SER A 5 9.28 -24.31 11.46
CA SER A 5 8.01 -23.63 11.16
C SER A 5 7.82 -22.35 11.99
N LEU A 6 8.23 -22.35 13.26
CA LEU A 6 8.16 -21.17 14.13
C LEU A 6 9.10 -20.05 13.65
N ILE A 7 10.32 -20.42 13.26
CA ILE A 7 11.29 -19.48 12.70
C ILE A 7 10.76 -18.88 11.39
N LEU A 8 10.20 -19.71 10.50
CA LEU A 8 9.65 -19.23 9.24
C LEU A 8 8.47 -18.27 9.45
N ALA A 9 7.57 -18.56 10.39
CA ALA A 9 6.46 -17.68 10.73
C ALA A 9 6.91 -16.33 11.29
N ALA A 10 7.95 -16.32 12.14
CA ALA A 10 8.50 -15.10 12.72
C ALA A 10 9.14 -14.18 11.66
N VAL A 11 9.87 -14.76 10.70
CA VAL A 11 10.48 -14.03 9.58
C VAL A 11 9.41 -13.38 8.70
N LEU A 12 8.35 -14.12 8.37
CA LEU A 12 7.28 -13.62 7.51
C LEU A 12 6.50 -12.46 8.17
N ALA A 13 6.26 -12.55 9.48
CA ALA A 13 5.60 -11.48 10.23
C ALA A 13 6.43 -10.19 10.30
N ALA A 14 7.76 -10.29 10.36
CA ALA A 14 8.65 -9.13 10.41
C ALA A 14 8.71 -8.34 9.09
N THR A 15 8.41 -8.98 7.95
CA THR A 15 8.52 -8.36 6.62
C THR A 15 7.27 -7.59 6.15
N SER A 16 6.15 -7.71 6.85
CA SER A 16 4.83 -7.24 6.37
C SER A 16 4.54 -5.74 6.57
N LEU A 17 5.46 -4.97 7.16
CA LEU A 17 5.10 -3.69 7.81
C LEU A 17 5.26 -2.43 6.96
N SER A 18 5.67 -2.50 5.69
CA SER A 18 5.97 -1.29 4.91
C SER A 18 5.25 -1.23 3.57
N ALA A 19 3.98 -0.80 3.59
CA ALA A 19 3.36 -0.20 2.41
C ALA A 19 3.86 1.25 2.31
N VAL A 20 4.81 1.51 1.40
CA VAL A 20 5.27 2.87 1.11
C VAL A 20 4.14 3.60 0.40
N ALA A 21 3.46 4.49 1.12
CA ALA A 21 2.50 5.41 0.53
C ALA A 21 3.26 6.38 -0.38
N HIS A 22 3.26 6.10 -1.69
CA HIS A 22 3.73 7.07 -2.68
C HIS A 22 2.72 8.21 -2.74
N GLY A 23 3.20 9.47 -2.81
CA GLY A 23 2.33 10.61 -3.05
C GLY A 23 1.50 10.40 -4.32
N GLY A 24 0.18 10.46 -4.19
CA GLY A 24 -0.74 10.23 -5.29
C GLY A 24 -0.69 11.33 -6.33
N ARG A 25 -1.16 11.01 -7.54
CA ARG A 25 -1.47 11.94 -8.64
C ARG A 25 -2.65 12.89 -8.31
N THR A 26 -2.85 13.16 -7.02
CA THR A 26 -3.87 14.02 -6.45
C THR A 26 -3.34 15.45 -6.33
N ASP A 27 -4.22 16.42 -6.52
CA ASP A 27 -3.91 17.83 -6.34
C ASP A 27 -3.72 18.17 -4.86
N LYS A 28 -3.38 19.43 -4.56
CA LYS A 28 -3.22 19.94 -3.19
C LYS A 28 -4.49 19.81 -2.33
N GLN A 29 -5.64 19.50 -2.94
CA GLN A 29 -6.94 19.27 -2.29
C GLN A 29 -7.22 17.77 -2.07
N GLY A 30 -6.31 16.87 -2.44
CA GLY A 30 -6.51 15.42 -2.37
C GLY A 30 -7.29 14.84 -3.57
N CYS A 31 -7.49 15.59 -4.66
CA CYS A 31 -8.31 15.13 -5.77
C CYS A 31 -7.53 14.79 -7.03
N HIS A 32 -7.95 13.72 -7.72
CA HIS A 32 -7.42 13.26 -8.98
C HIS A 32 -8.43 13.49 -10.11
N ASN A 33 -8.00 14.11 -11.21
CA ASN A 33 -8.82 14.23 -12.42
C ASN A 33 -8.55 13.02 -13.34
N ASP A 34 -9.52 12.10 -13.41
CA ASP A 34 -9.49 10.99 -14.35
C ASP A 34 -9.91 11.49 -15.73
N ARG A 35 -8.92 11.77 -16.59
CA ARG A 35 -9.16 12.24 -17.96
C ARG A 35 -9.79 11.19 -18.88
N LYS A 36 -9.65 9.91 -18.55
CA LYS A 36 -10.20 8.81 -19.36
C LYS A 36 -11.69 8.64 -19.09
N ALA A 37 -12.10 8.77 -17.83
CA ALA A 37 -13.50 8.71 -17.43
C ALA A 37 -14.21 10.06 -17.47
N GLY A 38 -13.47 11.18 -17.54
CA GLY A 38 -14.03 12.52 -17.44
C GLY A 38 -14.54 12.86 -16.05
N THR A 39 -14.05 12.17 -15.01
CA THR A 39 -14.53 12.31 -13.63
C THR A 39 -13.44 12.89 -12.72
N ARG A 40 -13.87 13.50 -11.62
CA ARG A 40 -12.99 14.00 -10.56
C ARG A 40 -13.16 13.14 -9.32
N HIS A 41 -12.10 12.49 -8.90
CA HIS A 41 -12.09 11.60 -7.75
C HIS A 41 -11.32 12.25 -6.61
N CYS A 42 -12.02 12.71 -5.58
CA CYS A 42 -11.40 13.22 -4.36
C CYS A 42 -11.23 12.08 -3.37
N HIS A 43 -10.04 11.99 -2.78
CA HIS A 43 -9.65 10.97 -1.80
C HIS A 43 -9.82 11.47 -0.37
#